data_AF-A0A2G8K3X2-F1
#
_entry.id   AF-A0A2G8K3X2-F1
#
_cell.length_a   1.000
_cell.length_b   1.000
_cell.length_c   1.000
_cell.angle_alpha   90.00
_cell.angle_beta   90.00
_cell.angle_gamma   90.00
#
_symmetry.space_group_name_H-M   'P 1'
#
loop_
_entity.id
_entity.type
_entity.pdbx_description
1 polymer ?
#
loop_
_entity_poly.entity_id
_entity_poly.type
_entity_poly.pdbx_seq_one_letter_code
_entity_poly.pdbx_strand_id
1 'polypeptide(L)'
;MHATKYTSIKSETFVLSSANGNGVKGVVTLTGDVISKADISMRYSVKGNNQILKTCLREDSSVLWRVQQIQDAGNHLKAALNIISNTDSDCEFETGEEVVMLMDSIMSHIQKGQQRLLNPAKPTLEDVFCNKFIKSLYPPLPQDMLLDFYLQGAKLVLQVYHLHASPVPKLQKPSIITAGPRNRNIIEIGSSKYEVATTATVESHIPWVREVITCLTFALQLCQSLKDKIQVFSTYWKNRLPAAR
;
A
#
# COMPACT_ATOMS: atom_id res chain seq x y z
N MET A 1 -24.09 -6.87 -24.09
CA MET A 1 -22.71 -7.39 -23.95
C MET A 1 -21.71 -6.40 -24.55
N HIS A 2 -21.29 -5.39 -23.78
CA HIS A 2 -20.14 -4.57 -24.17
C HIS A 2 -18.87 -5.29 -23.73
N ALA A 3 -18.14 -5.85 -24.68
CA ALA A 3 -16.81 -6.38 -24.42
C ALA A 3 -15.90 -5.20 -24.06
N THR A 4 -15.68 -4.98 -22.77
CA THR A 4 -14.62 -4.09 -22.28
C THR A 4 -13.32 -4.62 -22.84
N LYS A 5 -12.73 -3.90 -23.80
CA LYS A 5 -11.38 -4.19 -24.29
C LYS A 5 -10.45 -4.20 -23.08
N TYR A 6 -9.97 -5.38 -22.69
CA TYR A 6 -8.86 -5.49 -21.74
C TYR A 6 -7.65 -4.84 -22.41
N THR A 7 -7.41 -3.57 -22.13
CA THR A 7 -6.15 -2.92 -22.46
C THR A 7 -5.06 -3.68 -21.73
N SER A 8 -4.07 -4.18 -22.47
CA SER A 8 -2.89 -4.83 -21.87
C SER A 8 -2.32 -3.93 -20.78
N ILE A 9 -2.02 -4.51 -19.60
CA ILE A 9 -1.49 -3.77 -18.46
C ILE A 9 -0.12 -3.22 -18.87
N LYS A 10 -0.05 -1.91 -19.08
CA LYS A 10 1.18 -1.23 -19.48
C LYS A 10 2.18 -1.22 -18.31
N SER A 11 3.40 -1.65 -18.58
CA SER A 11 4.53 -1.51 -17.65
C SER A 11 5.08 -0.08 -17.67
N GLU A 12 5.35 0.49 -16.51
CA GLU A 12 5.91 1.84 -16.39
C GLU A 12 7.09 1.87 -15.42
N THR A 13 8.12 2.64 -15.78
CA THR A 13 9.37 2.75 -15.02
C THR A 13 9.45 4.09 -14.28
N PHE A 14 9.80 4.02 -13.00
CA PHE A 14 9.85 5.15 -12.08
C PHE A 14 11.24 5.26 -11.47
N VAL A 15 11.76 6.48 -11.35
CA VAL A 15 13.04 6.76 -10.69
C VAL A 15 12.77 7.26 -9.28
N LEU A 16 13.15 6.47 -8.28
CA LEU A 16 13.07 6.84 -6.88
C LEU A 16 14.42 7.40 -6.46
N SER A 17 14.47 8.69 -6.11
CA SER A 17 15.68 9.34 -5.63
C SER A 17 15.35 10.47 -4.68
N SER A 18 16.21 10.71 -3.69
CA SER A 18 16.10 11.90 -2.84
C SER A 18 16.80 13.08 -3.50
N ALA A 19 16.13 14.23 -3.54
CA ALA A 19 16.74 15.50 -3.95
C ALA A 19 17.93 15.90 -3.06
N ASN A 20 17.93 15.44 -1.80
CA ASN A 20 18.96 15.77 -0.81
C ASN A 20 20.14 14.78 -0.82
N GLY A 21 20.16 13.80 -1.74
CA GLY A 21 21.31 12.91 -1.91
C GLY A 21 21.51 11.89 -0.78
N ASN A 22 20.43 11.30 -0.28
CA ASN A 22 20.41 10.32 0.84
C ASN A 22 21.16 8.99 0.56
N GLY A 23 22.01 8.94 -0.45
CA GLY A 23 22.81 7.75 -0.80
C GLY A 23 22.04 6.63 -1.48
N VAL A 24 20.70 6.64 -1.48
CA VAL A 24 19.85 5.62 -2.11
C VAL A 24 19.23 6.14 -3.41
N LYS A 25 19.16 5.28 -4.41
CA LYS A 25 18.46 5.48 -5.68
C LYS A 25 17.87 4.16 -6.15
N GLY A 26 16.64 4.18 -6.64
CA GLY A 26 15.97 3.05 -7.26
C GLY A 26 15.45 3.41 -8.66
N VAL A 27 15.49 2.47 -9.59
CA VAL A 27 14.77 2.52 -10.87
C VAL A 27 13.86 1.31 -10.89
N VAL A 28 12.55 1.53 -10.78
CA VAL A 28 11.57 0.47 -10.51
C VAL A 28 10.53 0.44 -11.63
N THR A 29 10.31 -0.73 -12.21
CA THR A 29 9.30 -0.95 -13.25
C THR A 29 8.11 -1.70 -12.66
N LEU A 30 6.96 -1.03 -12.64
CA LEU A 30 5.71 -1.53 -12.12
C LEU A 30 4.81 -1.98 -13.28
N THR A 31 4.28 -3.20 -13.19
CA THR A 31 3.31 -3.77 -14.13
C THR A 31 2.07 -4.16 -13.35
N GLY A 32 1.06 -3.29 -13.34
CA GLY A 32 -0.10 -3.45 -12.47
C GLY A 32 0.28 -3.39 -10.99
N ASP A 33 0.06 -4.48 -10.25
CA ASP A 33 0.43 -4.64 -8.85
C ASP A 33 1.82 -5.27 -8.65
N VAL A 34 2.54 -5.61 -9.73
CA VAL A 34 3.83 -6.33 -9.64
C VAL A 34 5.01 -5.41 -9.93
N ILE A 35 5.98 -5.37 -9.02
CA ILE A 35 7.30 -4.81 -9.30
C ILE A 35 8.06 -5.81 -10.17
N SER A 36 8.01 -5.60 -11.47
CA SER A 36 8.57 -6.48 -12.49
C SER A 36 10.09 -6.33 -12.67
N LYS A 37 10.63 -5.13 -12.43
CA LYS A 37 12.08 -4.87 -12.41
C LYS A 37 12.37 -3.84 -11.33
N ALA A 38 13.51 -3.96 -10.66
CA ALA A 38 14.01 -2.93 -9.78
C ALA A 38 15.54 -2.94 -9.81
N ASP A 39 16.15 -1.82 -10.14
CA ASP A 39 17.58 -1.58 -10.00
C ASP A 39 17.80 -0.63 -8.83
N ILE A 40 18.52 -1.07 -7.82
CA ILE A 40 18.68 -0.35 -6.56
C ILE A 40 20.18 -0.10 -6.33
N SER A 41 20.53 1.16 -6.09
CA SER A 41 21.88 1.60 -5.75
C SER A 41 21.83 2.31 -4.41
N MET A 42 22.69 1.91 -3.48
CA MET A 42 22.72 2.47 -2.14
C MET A 42 24.14 2.64 -1.63
N ARG A 43 24.43 3.82 -1.10
CA ARG A 43 25.68 4.15 -0.41
C ARG A 43 25.57 3.74 1.04
N TYR A 44 26.60 3.09 1.53
CA TYR A 44 26.72 2.73 2.94
C TYR A 44 28.19 2.85 3.36
N SER A 45 28.42 3.17 4.63
CA SER A 45 29.78 3.31 5.17
C SER A 45 30.14 2.07 5.97
N VAL A 46 31.25 1.42 5.58
CA VAL A 46 31.80 0.28 6.32
C VAL A 46 33.16 0.71 6.85
N LYS A 47 33.31 0.77 8.18
CA LYS A 47 34.57 1.13 8.86
C LYS A 47 35.20 2.44 8.35
N GLY A 48 34.37 3.43 8.01
CA GLY A 48 34.81 4.75 7.53
C GLY A 48 35.01 4.84 6.00
N ASN A 49 34.92 3.73 5.26
CA ASN A 49 34.95 3.75 3.80
C ASN A 49 33.54 3.74 3.21
N ASN A 50 33.26 4.73 2.36
CA ASN A 50 32.02 4.79 1.60
C ASN A 50 32.03 3.76 0.46
N GLN A 51 31.08 2.84 0.48
CA GLN A 51 30.87 1.85 -0.56
C GLN A 51 29.51 2.06 -1.22
N ILE A 52 29.39 1.65 -2.48
CA ILE A 52 28.13 1.64 -3.23
C ILE A 52 27.75 0.18 -3.46
N LEU A 53 26.65 -0.25 -2.86
CA LEU A 53 26.00 -1.50 -3.18
C LEU A 53 25.01 -1.27 -4.33
N LYS A 54 25.04 -2.15 -5.32
CA LYS A 54 24.02 -2.23 -6.37
C LYS A 54 23.41 -3.61 -6.35
N THR A 55 22.09 -3.68 -6.38
CA THR A 55 21.32 -4.94 -6.44
C THR A 55 20.13 -4.74 -7.36
N CYS A 56 19.66 -5.82 -7.98
CA CYS A 56 18.47 -5.79 -8.81
C CYS A 56 17.56 -7.00 -8.61
N LEU A 57 16.31 -6.86 -9.01
CA LEU A 57 15.33 -7.95 -9.05
C LEU A 57 15.68 -8.91 -10.21
N ARG A 58 15.86 -10.19 -9.90
CA ARG A 58 16.14 -11.23 -10.90
C ARG A 58 14.91 -11.51 -11.77
N GLU A 59 15.08 -11.46 -13.09
CA GLU A 59 14.02 -11.78 -14.05
C GLU A 59 13.60 -13.27 -14.03
N ASP A 60 14.51 -14.17 -13.61
CA ASP A 60 14.28 -15.61 -13.48
C ASP A 60 13.75 -16.03 -12.09
N SER A 61 13.47 -15.08 -11.21
CA SER A 61 12.97 -15.40 -9.87
C SER A 61 11.55 -15.96 -9.93
N SER A 62 11.32 -17.10 -9.27
CA SER A 62 9.96 -17.64 -9.05
C SER A 62 9.12 -16.78 -8.09
N VAL A 63 9.73 -15.77 -7.46
CA VAL A 63 9.12 -14.92 -6.45
C VAL A 63 8.90 -13.51 -7.04
N LEU A 64 7.63 -13.15 -7.26
CA LEU A 64 7.23 -11.85 -7.79
C LEU A 64 6.95 -10.87 -6.65
N TRP A 65 7.60 -9.71 -6.66
CA TRP A 65 7.37 -8.68 -5.65
C TRP A 65 6.06 -7.94 -5.91
N ARG A 66 4.99 -8.37 -5.23
CA ARG A 66 3.65 -7.77 -5.37
C ARG A 66 3.43 -6.65 -4.36
N VAL A 67 2.82 -5.57 -4.80
CA VAL A 67 2.38 -4.45 -3.99
C VAL A 67 0.95 -4.75 -3.51
N GLN A 68 0.85 -5.37 -2.34
CA GLN A 68 -0.43 -5.87 -1.78
C GLN A 68 -1.51 -4.78 -1.72
N GLN A 69 -1.13 -3.52 -1.46
CA GLN A 69 -2.05 -2.38 -1.44
C GLN A 69 -2.80 -2.18 -2.77
N ILE A 70 -2.13 -2.36 -3.91
CA ILE A 70 -2.72 -2.24 -5.24
C ILE A 70 -3.69 -3.41 -5.48
N GLN A 71 -3.26 -4.63 -5.13
CA GLN A 71 -4.08 -5.82 -5.29
C GLN A 71 -5.37 -5.72 -4.46
N ASP A 72 -5.27 -5.34 -3.19
CA ASP A 72 -6.41 -5.23 -2.29
C ASP A 72 -7.37 -4.12 -2.71
N ALA A 73 -6.84 -2.98 -3.17
CA ALA A 73 -7.66 -1.92 -3.75
C ALA A 73 -8.44 -2.43 -4.98
N GLY A 74 -7.77 -3.18 -5.87
CA GLY A 74 -8.39 -3.84 -7.01
C GLY A 74 -9.48 -4.84 -6.62
N ASN A 75 -9.25 -5.64 -5.57
CA ASN A 75 -10.23 -6.59 -5.04
C ASN A 75 -11.48 -5.90 -4.51
N HIS A 76 -11.32 -4.80 -3.78
CA HIS A 76 -12.46 -4.00 -3.30
C HIS A 76 -13.22 -3.33 -4.44
N LEU A 77 -12.51 -2.80 -5.45
CA LEU A 77 -13.16 -2.23 -6.64
C LEU A 77 -13.95 -3.31 -7.41
N LYS A 78 -13.40 -4.51 -7.56
CA LYS A 78 -14.11 -5.64 -8.18
C LYS A 78 -15.39 -6.01 -7.40
N ALA A 79 -15.34 -5.98 -6.07
CA ALA A 79 -16.53 -6.23 -5.25
C ALA A 79 -17.61 -5.16 -5.48
N ALA A 80 -17.23 -3.87 -5.54
CA ALA A 80 -18.17 -2.79 -5.87
C ALA A 80 -18.76 -2.96 -7.28
N LEU A 81 -17.93 -3.30 -8.27
CA LEU A 81 -18.38 -3.55 -9.64
C LEU A 81 -19.32 -4.74 -9.75
N ASN A 82 -19.10 -5.80 -8.97
CA ASN A 82 -20.01 -6.94 -8.92
C ASN A 82 -21.39 -6.53 -8.38
N ILE A 83 -21.46 -5.68 -7.34
CA ILE A 83 -22.72 -5.16 -6.81
C ILE A 83 -23.46 -4.37 -7.90
N ILE A 84 -22.75 -3.48 -8.61
CA ILE A 84 -23.33 -2.67 -9.69
C ILE A 84 -23.79 -3.57 -10.85
N SER A 85 -22.99 -4.55 -11.25
CA SER A 85 -23.29 -5.42 -12.40
C SER A 85 -24.42 -6.40 -12.12
N ASN A 86 -24.61 -6.78 -10.85
CA ASN A 86 -25.72 -7.62 -10.42
C ASN A 86 -27.02 -6.82 -10.21
N THR A 87 -26.94 -5.49 -10.20
CA THR A 87 -28.12 -4.63 -10.20
C THR A 87 -28.58 -4.52 -11.65
N ASP A 88 -29.69 -5.18 -11.99
CA ASP A 88 -30.21 -5.21 -13.36
C ASP A 88 -30.49 -3.80 -13.86
N SER A 89 -30.24 -3.54 -15.14
CA SER A 89 -30.55 -2.24 -15.77
C SER A 89 -32.04 -1.92 -15.74
N ASP A 90 -32.89 -2.95 -15.65
CA ASP A 90 -34.35 -2.84 -15.55
C ASP A 90 -34.86 -2.97 -14.09
N CYS A 91 -33.97 -2.90 -13.10
CA CYS A 91 -34.36 -2.95 -11.69
C CYS A 91 -35.16 -1.70 -11.30
N GLU A 92 -36.45 -1.88 -11.05
CA GLU A 92 -37.28 -0.89 -10.36
C GLU A 92 -37.09 -1.05 -8.85
N PHE A 93 -36.59 -0.01 -8.19
CA PHE A 93 -36.51 0.03 -6.72
C PHE A 93 -37.88 0.38 -6.14
N GLU A 94 -38.32 -0.37 -5.14
CA GLU A 94 -39.62 -0.16 -4.49
C GLU A 94 -39.56 1.02 -3.52
N THR A 95 -38.41 1.22 -2.88
CA THR A 95 -38.23 2.29 -1.89
C THR A 95 -36.92 3.06 -2.06
N GLY A 96 -36.92 4.32 -1.65
CA GLY A 96 -35.70 5.11 -1.56
C GLY A 96 -34.67 4.51 -0.59
N GLU A 97 -35.11 3.75 0.42
CA GLU A 97 -34.24 3.10 1.40
C GLU A 97 -33.38 2.00 0.74
N GLU A 98 -33.94 1.23 -0.20
CA GLU A 98 -33.19 0.21 -0.94
C GLU A 98 -32.04 0.82 -1.73
N VAL A 99 -32.29 1.96 -2.39
CA VAL A 99 -31.25 2.67 -3.13
C VAL A 99 -30.18 3.21 -2.19
N VAL A 100 -30.58 3.73 -1.02
CA VAL A 100 -29.63 4.19 0.01
C VAL A 100 -28.76 3.04 0.51
N MET A 101 -29.34 1.88 0.81
CA MET A 101 -28.61 0.67 1.24
C MET A 101 -27.67 0.12 0.16
N LEU A 102 -28.10 0.15 -1.12
CA LEU A 102 -27.26 -0.22 -2.24
C LEU A 102 -26.06 0.72 -2.37
N MET A 103 -26.30 2.03 -2.30
CA MET A 103 -25.23 3.03 -2.33
C MET A 103 -24.27 2.87 -1.15
N ASP A 104 -24.76 2.62 0.06
CA ASP A 104 -23.91 2.36 1.23
C ASP A 104 -23.01 1.12 1.04
N SER A 105 -23.57 0.06 0.45
CA SER A 105 -22.80 -1.15 0.15
C SER A 105 -21.69 -0.89 -0.86
N ILE A 106 -21.99 -0.17 -1.96
CA ILE A 106 -21.02 0.22 -2.97
C ILE A 106 -19.95 1.14 -2.37
N MET A 107 -20.36 2.18 -1.65
CA MET A 107 -19.46 3.14 -0.99
C MET A 107 -18.53 2.46 0.00
N SER A 108 -19.00 1.49 0.78
CA SER A 108 -18.17 0.74 1.72
C SER A 108 -16.98 0.06 1.03
N HIS A 109 -17.22 -0.55 -0.12
CA HIS A 109 -16.16 -1.19 -0.91
C HIS A 109 -15.20 -0.15 -1.53
N ILE A 110 -15.72 0.93 -2.11
CA ILE A 110 -14.89 2.00 -2.70
C ILE A 110 -14.01 2.65 -1.61
N GLN A 111 -14.56 2.93 -0.43
CA GLN A 111 -13.83 3.49 0.71
C GLN A 111 -12.71 2.57 1.18
N LYS A 112 -12.99 1.26 1.33
CA LYS A 112 -11.96 0.27 1.70
C LYS A 112 -10.84 0.21 0.66
N GLY A 113 -11.18 0.21 -0.63
CA GLY A 113 -10.19 0.25 -1.71
C GLY A 113 -9.34 1.51 -1.68
N GLN A 114 -9.95 2.68 -1.48
CA GLN A 114 -9.26 3.95 -1.36
C GLN A 114 -8.31 3.98 -0.15
N GLN A 115 -8.76 3.49 1.01
CA GLN A 115 -7.96 3.42 2.22
C GLN A 115 -6.72 2.53 2.06
N ARG A 116 -6.79 1.44 1.28
CA ARG A 116 -5.60 0.62 0.98
C ARG A 116 -4.50 1.38 0.25
N LEU A 117 -4.87 2.34 -0.59
CA LEU A 117 -3.91 3.18 -1.34
C LEU A 117 -3.45 4.39 -0.53
N LEU A 118 -4.34 5.02 0.24
CA LEU A 118 -4.03 6.23 1.01
C LEU A 118 -3.25 5.96 2.29
N ASN A 119 -3.58 4.90 3.01
CA ASN A 119 -2.93 4.58 4.28
C ASN A 119 -1.65 3.80 4.01
N PRO A 120 -0.47 4.33 4.40
CA PRO A 120 0.77 3.62 4.21
C PRO A 120 0.77 2.40 5.14
N ALA A 121 0.69 1.21 4.55
CA ALA A 121 0.88 -0.05 5.26
C ALA A 121 2.39 -0.26 5.49
N LYS A 122 3.01 0.63 6.29
CA LYS A 122 4.43 0.53 6.63
C LYS A 122 4.64 -0.81 7.36
N PRO A 123 5.37 -1.76 6.76
CA PRO A 123 5.60 -3.04 7.40
C PRO A 123 6.41 -2.84 8.67
N THR A 124 6.20 -3.70 9.65
CA THR A 124 7.09 -3.75 10.81
C THR A 124 8.47 -4.24 10.38
N LEU A 125 9.50 -3.94 11.17
CA LEU A 125 10.86 -4.40 10.86
C LEU A 125 10.94 -5.94 10.76
N GLU A 126 10.13 -6.64 11.55
CA GLU A 126 9.98 -8.10 11.52
C GLU A 126 9.35 -8.58 10.21
N ASP A 127 8.31 -7.90 9.72
CA ASP A 127 7.68 -8.21 8.42
C ASP A 127 8.69 -8.02 7.28
N VAL A 128 9.48 -6.93 7.32
CA VAL A 128 10.53 -6.66 6.32
C VAL A 128 11.61 -7.74 6.38
N PHE A 129 12.03 -8.16 7.57
CA PHE A 129 13.04 -9.21 7.72
C PHE A 129 12.57 -10.56 7.20
N CYS A 130 11.31 -10.92 7.48
CA CYS A 130 10.69 -12.17 7.01
C CYS A 130 10.28 -12.11 5.54
N ASN A 131 10.47 -10.97 4.87
CA ASN A 131 10.04 -10.75 3.51
C ASN A 131 10.76 -11.69 2.54
N LYS A 132 10.02 -12.67 2.03
CA LYS A 132 10.53 -13.66 1.06
C LYS A 132 10.97 -13.01 -0.26
N PHE A 133 10.46 -11.82 -0.59
CA PHE A 133 10.82 -11.09 -1.81
C PHE A 133 12.29 -10.67 -1.83
N ILE A 134 12.95 -10.50 -0.68
CA ILE A 134 14.39 -10.18 -0.60
C ILE A 134 15.26 -11.23 -1.30
N LYS A 135 14.81 -12.49 -1.36
CA LYS A 135 15.51 -13.58 -2.06
C LYS A 135 15.54 -13.43 -3.58
N SER A 136 14.70 -12.55 -4.14
CA SER A 136 14.70 -12.24 -5.57
C SER A 136 15.80 -11.25 -5.98
N LEU A 137 16.50 -10.65 -5.02
CA LEU A 137 17.54 -9.66 -5.27
C LEU A 137 18.90 -10.32 -5.60
N TYR A 138 19.61 -9.73 -6.56
CA TYR A 138 20.95 -10.13 -6.94
C TYR A 138 21.84 -8.92 -7.28
N PRO A 139 23.06 -8.84 -6.72
CA PRO A 139 23.60 -9.65 -5.63
C PRO A 139 22.72 -9.57 -4.36
N PRO A 140 22.73 -10.61 -3.49
CA PRO A 140 21.95 -10.60 -2.26
C PRO A 140 22.40 -9.45 -1.34
N LEU A 141 21.47 -8.95 -0.53
CA LEU A 141 21.77 -7.91 0.44
C LEU A 141 22.70 -8.43 1.56
N PRO A 142 23.58 -7.57 2.10
CA PRO A 142 24.27 -7.83 3.36
C PRO A 142 23.30 -8.14 4.51
N GLN A 143 23.75 -8.90 5.51
CA GLN A 143 22.91 -9.31 6.65
C GLN A 143 22.48 -8.16 7.56
N ASP A 144 23.22 -7.06 7.52
CA ASP A 144 22.97 -5.82 8.26
C ASP A 144 22.11 -4.84 7.47
N MET A 145 21.41 -5.29 6.43
CA MET A 145 20.64 -4.42 5.56
C MET A 145 19.30 -5.05 5.19
N LEU A 146 18.25 -4.24 5.30
CA LEU A 146 16.91 -4.59 4.88
C LEU A 146 16.36 -3.53 3.92
N LEU A 147 15.47 -3.94 3.03
CA LEU A 147 14.73 -3.00 2.20
C LEU A 147 13.30 -3.46 2.01
N ASP A 148 12.42 -2.50 1.68
CA ASP A 148 11.06 -2.82 1.30
C ASP A 148 10.46 -1.77 0.37
N PHE A 149 9.40 -2.16 -0.35
CA PHE A 149 8.60 -1.30 -1.19
C PHE A 149 7.15 -1.23 -0.69
N TYR A 150 6.62 -0.03 -0.55
CA TYR A 150 5.21 0.20 -0.20
C TYR A 150 4.65 1.45 -0.88
N LEU A 151 3.32 1.61 -0.86
CA LEU A 151 2.66 2.84 -1.28
C LEU A 151 2.36 3.76 -0.10
N GLN A 152 2.62 5.05 -0.29
CA GLN A 152 2.15 6.12 0.58
C GLN A 152 1.36 7.12 -0.25
N GLY A 153 0.03 6.94 -0.30
CA GLY A 153 -0.81 7.65 -1.26
C GLY A 153 -0.43 7.29 -2.70
N ALA A 154 -0.26 8.32 -3.55
CA ALA A 154 0.14 8.14 -4.94
C ALA A 154 1.67 8.01 -5.14
N LYS A 155 2.42 7.64 -4.11
CA LYS A 155 3.89 7.49 -4.18
C LYS A 155 4.30 6.07 -3.90
N LEU A 156 5.14 5.51 -4.76
CA LEU A 156 5.90 4.31 -4.48
C LEU A 156 7.13 4.70 -3.67
N VAL A 157 7.29 4.05 -2.52
CA VAL A 157 8.36 4.31 -1.57
C VAL A 157 9.28 3.10 -1.53
N LEU A 158 10.58 3.35 -1.68
CA LEU A 158 11.64 2.41 -1.32
C LEU A 158 12.20 2.84 0.02
N GLN A 159 12.15 1.93 0.98
CA GLN A 159 12.70 2.11 2.31
C GLN A 159 13.88 1.16 2.50
N VAL A 160 15.00 1.68 2.98
CA VAL A 160 16.20 0.92 3.32
C VAL A 160 16.50 1.12 4.80
N TYR A 161 16.87 0.04 5.47
CA TYR A 161 17.26 0.00 6.87
C TYR A 161 18.69 -0.54 6.96
N HIS A 162 19.55 0.20 7.65
CA HIS A 162 20.86 -0.28 8.06
C HIS A 162 20.78 -0.70 9.51
N LEU A 163 21.14 -1.96 9.75
CA LEU A 163 21.12 -2.58 11.05
C LEU A 163 22.52 -2.54 11.67
N HIS A 164 22.58 -2.42 12.98
CA HIS A 164 23.79 -2.61 13.76
C HIS A 164 23.53 -3.69 14.79
N ALA A 165 24.46 -4.64 14.92
CA ALA A 165 24.35 -5.65 15.96
C ALA A 165 24.39 -4.96 17.33
N SER A 166 23.33 -5.12 18.11
CA SER A 166 23.29 -4.64 19.48
C SER A 166 24.30 -5.46 20.28
N PRO A 167 25.24 -4.84 21.02
CA PRO A 167 26.14 -5.58 21.87
C PRO A 167 25.32 -6.35 22.92
N VAL A 168 25.47 -7.68 22.94
CA VAL A 168 24.84 -8.55 23.95
C VAL A 168 25.08 -7.93 25.34
N PRO A 169 24.06 -7.72 26.18
CA PRO A 169 24.30 -7.23 27.52
C PRO A 169 25.19 -8.25 28.25
N LYS A 170 26.39 -7.84 28.67
CA LYS A 170 27.08 -8.53 29.77
C LYS A 170 26.07 -8.60 30.91
N LEU A 171 25.88 -9.78 31.55
CA LEU A 171 24.95 -9.98 32.67
C LEU A 171 24.96 -8.75 33.61
N GLN A 172 23.94 -7.89 33.49
CA GLN A 172 23.67 -6.85 34.45
C GLN A 172 22.52 -7.34 35.32
N LYS A 173 22.72 -7.19 36.65
CA LYS A 173 21.82 -7.64 37.71
C LYS A 173 20.36 -7.22 37.44
N PRO A 174 19.37 -8.01 37.89
CA PRO A 174 17.96 -7.76 37.58
C PRO A 174 17.51 -6.43 38.17
N SER A 175 17.37 -5.41 37.33
CA SER A 175 16.67 -4.17 37.63
C SER A 175 15.18 -4.37 37.36
N ILE A 176 14.37 -3.94 38.33
CA ILE A 176 12.92 -4.07 38.41
C ILE A 176 12.25 -3.65 37.09
N ILE A 177 11.42 -4.55 36.55
CA ILE A 177 10.71 -4.42 35.28
C ILE A 177 9.68 -3.28 35.39
N THR A 178 9.97 -2.14 34.78
CA THR A 178 8.93 -1.21 34.34
C THR A 178 8.76 -1.46 32.84
N ALA A 179 7.61 -1.98 32.44
CA ALA A 179 7.26 -2.26 31.05
C ALA A 179 7.13 -0.95 30.26
N GLY A 180 8.27 -0.43 29.78
CA GLY A 180 8.31 0.64 28.79
C GLY A 180 7.87 0.14 27.41
N PRO A 181 7.41 1.04 26.52
CA PRO A 181 6.93 0.65 25.20
C PRO A 181 8.02 -0.09 24.42
N ARG A 182 7.67 -1.23 23.81
CA ARG A 182 8.57 -2.04 22.96
C ARG A 182 9.29 -1.10 21.98
N ASN A 183 10.62 -1.02 22.08
CA ASN A 183 11.43 -0.21 21.17
C ASN A 183 11.21 -0.71 19.72
N ARG A 184 10.50 0.08 18.89
CA ARG A 184 10.20 -0.22 17.47
C ARG A 184 11.44 -0.34 16.56
N ASN A 185 12.64 -0.13 17.10
CA ASN A 185 13.89 -0.07 16.35
C ASN A 185 14.79 -1.29 16.56
N ILE A 186 14.37 -2.30 17.35
CA ILE A 186 15.18 -3.50 17.63
C ILE A 186 14.48 -4.73 17.04
N ILE A 187 15.23 -5.59 16.36
CA ILE A 187 14.79 -6.90 15.87
C ILE A 187 15.70 -8.01 16.42
N GLU A 188 15.09 -9.11 16.85
CA GLU A 188 15.79 -10.32 17.25
C GLU A 188 15.84 -11.28 16.06
N ILE A 189 17.06 -11.61 15.62
CA ILE A 189 17.32 -12.52 14.50
C ILE A 189 18.14 -13.69 15.05
N GLY A 190 17.47 -14.81 15.29
CA GLY A 190 18.09 -15.96 15.96
C GLY A 190 18.54 -15.61 17.38
N SER A 191 19.83 -15.79 17.68
CA SER A 191 20.44 -15.42 18.96
C SER A 191 20.93 -13.97 19.04
N SER A 192 20.83 -13.21 17.95
CA SER A 192 21.42 -11.88 17.82
C SER A 192 20.35 -10.79 17.84
N LYS A 193 20.63 -9.69 18.55
CA LYS A 193 19.80 -8.49 18.55
C LYS A 193 20.39 -7.48 17.58
N TYR A 194 19.55 -6.91 16.72
CA TYR A 194 19.93 -5.86 15.79
C TYR A 194 19.10 -4.62 16.08
N GLU A 195 19.74 -3.45 16.01
CA GLU A 195 19.10 -2.15 16.12
C GLU A 195 19.18 -1.42 14.77
N VAL A 196 18.13 -0.69 14.41
CA VAL A 196 18.13 0.16 13.22
C VAL A 196 19.03 1.37 13.49
N ALA A 197 20.22 1.37 12.87
CA ALA A 197 21.18 2.46 13.00
C ALA A 197 20.79 3.66 12.15
N THR A 198 20.43 3.42 10.89
CA THR A 198 19.98 4.48 9.98
C THR A 198 18.89 3.97 9.05
N THR A 199 18.06 4.88 8.58
CA THR A 199 17.05 4.61 7.56
C THR A 199 17.23 5.57 6.40
N ALA A 200 17.02 5.07 5.19
CA ALA A 200 17.04 5.89 3.99
C ALA A 200 15.77 5.61 3.19
N THR A 201 15.07 6.68 2.82
CA THR A 201 13.81 6.63 2.10
C THR A 201 13.94 7.41 0.81
N VAL A 202 13.48 6.80 -0.29
CA VAL A 202 13.31 7.48 -1.57
C VAL A 202 11.94 7.11 -2.14
N GLU A 203 11.34 8.05 -2.86
CA GLU A 203 9.98 7.90 -3.35
C GLU A 203 9.85 8.44 -4.77
N SER A 204 8.87 7.92 -5.51
CA SER A 204 8.45 8.46 -6.81
C SER A 204 6.94 8.50 -6.88
N HIS A 205 6.41 9.56 -7.50
CA HIS A 205 5.00 9.66 -7.79
C HIS A 205 4.60 8.66 -8.88
N ILE A 206 3.45 8.01 -8.72
CA ILE A 206 2.86 7.05 -9.66
C ILE A 206 1.57 7.68 -10.21
N PRO A 207 1.59 8.28 -11.43
CA PRO A 207 0.47 9.04 -11.98
C PRO A 207 -0.84 8.27 -12.02
N TRP A 208 -0.82 7.04 -12.53
CA TRP A 208 -2.04 6.24 -12.64
C TRP A 208 -2.64 5.87 -11.27
N VAL A 209 -1.83 5.70 -10.22
CA VAL A 209 -2.36 5.48 -8.85
C VAL A 209 -3.09 6.72 -8.36
N ARG A 210 -2.56 7.92 -8.67
CA ARG A 210 -3.24 9.18 -8.37
C ARG A 210 -4.57 9.27 -9.08
N GLU A 211 -4.61 8.95 -10.37
CA GLU A 211 -5.84 8.94 -11.16
C GLU A 211 -6.87 7.98 -10.56
N VAL A 212 -6.46 6.77 -10.19
CA VAL A 212 -7.32 5.81 -9.49
C VAL A 212 -7.87 6.39 -8.19
N ILE A 213 -7.04 6.98 -7.34
CA ILE A 213 -7.49 7.61 -6.08
C ILE A 213 -8.50 8.73 -6.37
N THR A 214 -8.26 9.55 -7.39
CA THR A 214 -9.19 10.60 -7.82
C THR A 214 -10.51 10.01 -8.31
N CYS A 215 -10.49 8.97 -9.14
CA CYS A 215 -11.69 8.28 -9.61
C CYS A 215 -12.49 7.66 -8.46
N LEU A 216 -11.83 7.02 -7.49
CA LEU A 216 -12.49 6.49 -6.29
C LEU A 216 -13.14 7.61 -5.48
N THR A 217 -12.45 8.75 -5.31
CA THR A 217 -13.00 9.94 -4.62
C THR A 217 -14.25 10.46 -5.32
N PHE A 218 -14.20 10.58 -6.64
CA PHE A 218 -15.32 11.05 -7.44
C PHE A 218 -16.50 10.08 -7.38
N ALA A 219 -16.26 8.77 -7.46
CA ALA A 219 -17.30 7.75 -7.31
C ALA A 219 -18.00 7.83 -5.94
N LEU A 220 -17.25 8.04 -4.85
CA LEU A 220 -17.83 8.27 -3.52
C LEU A 220 -18.72 9.52 -3.48
N GLN A 221 -18.28 10.62 -4.09
CA GLN A 221 -19.07 11.85 -4.16
C GLN A 221 -20.36 11.66 -4.96
N LEU A 222 -20.31 10.90 -6.06
CA LEU A 222 -21.50 10.57 -6.85
C LEU A 222 -22.51 9.74 -6.05
N CYS A 223 -22.06 8.67 -5.38
CA CYS A 223 -22.92 7.84 -4.54
C CYS A 223 -23.55 8.67 -3.41
N GLN A 224 -22.76 9.50 -2.72
CA GLN A 224 -23.26 10.37 -1.65
C GLN A 224 -24.29 11.38 -2.19
N SER A 225 -24.03 12.02 -3.34
CA SER A 225 -24.97 12.96 -3.94
C SER A 225 -26.30 12.30 -4.31
N LEU A 226 -26.28 11.04 -4.78
CA LEU A 226 -27.50 10.28 -5.05
C LEU A 226 -28.28 10.00 -3.76
N LYS A 227 -27.60 9.56 -2.69
CA LYS A 227 -28.22 9.34 -1.38
C LYS A 227 -28.90 10.60 -0.86
N ASP A 228 -28.21 11.73 -0.88
CA ASP A 228 -28.74 13.01 -0.38
C ASP A 228 -30.03 13.40 -1.12
N LYS A 229 -30.06 13.27 -2.45
CA LYS A 229 -31.26 13.56 -3.26
C LYS A 229 -32.44 12.67 -2.90
N ILE A 230 -32.20 11.36 -2.74
CA ILE A 230 -33.24 10.39 -2.40
C ILE A 230 -33.79 10.63 -1.00
N GLN A 231 -32.94 10.95 -0.04
CA GLN A 231 -33.35 11.27 1.32
C GLN A 231 -34.20 12.56 1.37
N VAL A 232 -33.82 13.60 0.63
CA VAL A 232 -34.62 14.84 0.50
C VAL A 232 -35.99 14.53 -0.09
N PHE A 233 -36.05 13.78 -1.19
CA PHE A 233 -37.32 13.42 -1.84
C PHE A 233 -38.21 12.57 -0.93
N SER A 234 -37.63 11.56 -0.27
CA SER A 234 -38.34 10.68 0.66
C SER A 234 -38.92 11.46 1.85
N THR A 235 -38.18 12.41 2.40
CA THR A 235 -38.63 13.25 3.51
C THR A 235 -39.74 14.20 3.06
N TYR A 236 -39.59 14.83 1.89
CA TYR A 236 -40.62 15.72 1.34
C TYR A 236 -41.95 14.99 1.14
N TRP A 237 -41.93 13.79 0.55
CA TRP A 237 -43.15 13.05 0.26
C TRP A 237 -43.82 12.48 1.51
N LYS A 238 -43.03 12.00 2.49
CA LYS A 238 -43.54 11.60 3.81
C LYS A 238 -44.26 12.74 4.54
N ASN A 239 -43.76 13.97 4.43
CA ASN A 239 -44.36 15.13 5.07
C ASN A 239 -45.61 15.68 4.33
N ARG A 240 -45.81 15.32 3.06
CA ARG A 240 -46.89 15.85 2.22
C ARG A 240 -48.13 14.95 2.16
N LEU A 241 -47.98 13.65 2.40
CA LEU A 241 -49.11 12.73 2.56
C LEU A 241 -49.54 12.73 4.03
N PRO A 242 -50.65 13.40 4.42
CA PRO A 242 -51.23 13.17 5.73
C PRO A 242 -51.59 11.68 5.82
N ALA A 243 -51.26 11.05 6.95
CA ALA A 243 -51.70 9.70 7.25
C ALA A 243 -53.19 9.60 6.92
N ALA A 244 -53.54 8.78 5.92
CA ALA A 244 -54.93 8.52 5.59
C ALA A 244 -55.60 8.01 6.88
N ARG A 245 -56.54 8.80 7.40
CA ARG A 245 -57.40 8.42 8.52
C ARG A 245 -58.39 7.36 8.07
#